data_AF-J9ET94-F1
#
_entry.id   AF-J9ET94-F1
#
_cell.length_a   1.000
_cell.length_b   1.000
_cell.length_c   1.000
_cell.angle_alpha   90.00
_cell.angle_beta   90.00
_cell.angle_gamma   90.00
#
_symmetry.space_group_name_H-M   'P 1'
#
loop_
_entity.id
_entity.type
_entity.pdbx_description
1 polymer ?
#
loop_
_entity_poly.entity_id
_entity_poly.type
_entity_poly.pdbx_seq_one_letter_code
_entity_poly.pdbx_strand_id
1 'polypeptide(L)'
;MATINHKSNVSHLLINDLKIKIHELHSRICKLEALKYDLEKRHERQLYDLKELHEREKQVARHRALQRGLDPNEAAASPHPPKINVASKFDRQFDRRSYGDRRIIFEKPPVEKPLPIVHGTARPPPEWGRTENEELEQLRKIIEPRKYVEEIKMTNIRPPIDPIPLSLPQMD
;
A
#
# COMPACT_ATOMS: atom_id res chain seq x y z
N MET A 1 9.54 -6.04 -33.53
CA MET A 1 9.98 -4.84 -34.30
C MET A 1 9.94 -5.08 -35.81
N ALA A 2 10.45 -6.19 -36.34
CA ALA A 2 10.50 -6.46 -37.79
C ALA A 2 9.13 -6.49 -38.51
N THR A 3 8.04 -6.82 -37.83
CA THR A 3 6.69 -6.92 -38.42
C THR A 3 6.00 -5.58 -38.66
N ILE A 4 6.43 -4.51 -37.98
CA ILE A 4 5.77 -3.18 -38.04
C ILE A 4 6.44 -2.29 -39.10
N ASN A 5 7.71 -2.55 -39.43
CA ASN A 5 8.51 -1.70 -40.32
C ASN A 5 8.74 -2.33 -41.70
N HIS A 6 7.72 -2.97 -42.27
CA HIS A 6 7.81 -3.43 -43.65
C HIS A 6 7.50 -2.25 -44.59
N LYS A 7 8.45 -1.88 -45.45
CA LYS A 7 8.20 -0.91 -46.53
C LYS A 7 7.07 -1.44 -47.41
N SER A 8 6.00 -0.66 -47.56
CA SER A 8 4.88 -0.99 -48.45
C SER A 8 5.35 -1.00 -49.90
N ASN A 9 5.09 -2.09 -50.63
CA ASN A 9 5.40 -2.18 -52.05
C ASN A 9 4.33 -1.42 -52.87
N VAL A 10 4.76 -0.41 -53.65
CA VAL A 10 3.85 0.57 -54.27
C VAL A 10 3.79 0.44 -55.79
N SER A 11 4.63 -0.39 -56.41
CA SER A 11 4.90 -0.37 -57.86
C SER A 11 3.77 -0.90 -58.74
N HIS A 12 2.76 -1.57 -58.18
CA HIS A 12 1.66 -2.17 -58.95
C HIS A 12 0.27 -1.57 -58.63
N LEU A 13 0.19 -0.46 -57.89
CA LEU A 13 -1.07 0.16 -57.49
C LEU A 13 -1.57 1.18 -58.52
N LEU A 14 -2.87 1.20 -58.80
CA LEU A 14 -3.48 2.26 -59.59
C LEU A 14 -3.60 3.56 -58.77
N ILE A 15 -3.76 4.69 -59.47
CA ILE A 15 -3.81 6.04 -58.88
C ILE A 15 -4.90 6.17 -57.79
N ASN A 16 -6.06 5.53 -57.97
CA ASN A 16 -7.12 5.55 -56.96
C ASN A 16 -6.74 4.75 -55.71
N ASP A 17 -6.11 3.58 -55.88
CA ASP A 17 -5.65 2.75 -54.76
C ASP A 17 -4.55 3.45 -53.96
N LEU A 18 -3.70 4.25 -54.62
CA LEU A 18 -2.71 5.10 -53.97
C LEU A 18 -3.37 6.14 -53.05
N LYS A 19 -4.42 6.83 -53.51
CA LYS A 19 -5.15 7.81 -52.69
C LYS A 19 -5.76 7.15 -51.46
N ILE A 20 -6.40 5.99 -51.65
CA ILE A 20 -6.98 5.22 -50.55
C ILE A 20 -5.89 4.82 -49.54
N LYS A 21 -4.74 4.34 -50.03
CA LYS A 21 -3.64 3.93 -49.16
C LYS A 21 -3.03 5.10 -48.37
N ILE A 22 -2.93 6.28 -48.97
CA ILE A 22 -2.48 7.49 -48.29
C ILE A 22 -3.43 7.83 -47.14
N HIS A 23 -4.74 7.80 -47.38
CA HIS A 23 -5.72 8.04 -46.31
C HIS A 23 -5.66 6.99 -45.20
N GLU A 24 -5.51 5.72 -45.55
CA GLU A 24 -5.37 4.62 -44.58
C GLU A 24 -4.11 4.82 -43.70
N LEU A 25 -2.97 5.13 -44.32
CA LEU A 25 -1.72 5.39 -43.62
C LEU A 25 -1.82 6.61 -42.71
N HIS A 26 -2.43 7.70 -43.19
CA HIS A 26 -2.67 8.89 -42.38
C HIS A 26 -3.53 8.58 -41.14
N SER A 27 -4.66 7.89 -41.34
CA SER A 27 -5.51 7.45 -40.21
C SER A 27 -4.76 6.51 -39.26
N ARG A 28 -3.87 5.65 -39.78
CA ARG A 28 -3.04 4.78 -38.96
C ARG A 28 -2.01 5.55 -38.14
N ILE A 29 -1.36 6.57 -38.72
CA ILE A 29 -0.40 7.43 -38.03
C ILE A 29 -1.09 8.14 -36.86
N CYS A 30 -2.22 8.81 -37.08
CA CYS A 30 -2.94 9.50 -36.00
C CYS A 30 -3.33 8.55 -34.85
N LYS A 31 -3.77 7.32 -35.17
CA LYS A 31 -4.06 6.30 -34.15
C LYS A 31 -2.82 5.89 -33.36
N LEU A 32 -1.69 5.69 -34.04
CA LEU A 32 -0.43 5.32 -33.39
C LEU A 32 0.11 6.46 -32.51
N GLU A 33 -0.05 7.71 -32.92
CA GLU A 33 0.33 8.89 -32.13
C GLU A 33 -0.51 9.00 -30.86
N ALA A 34 -1.83 8.81 -30.95
CA ALA A 34 -2.70 8.79 -29.78
C ALA A 34 -2.33 7.66 -28.80
N LEU A 35 -2.10 6.45 -29.30
CA LEU A 35 -1.67 5.32 -28.48
C LEU A 35 -0.30 5.56 -27.84
N LYS A 36 0.63 6.18 -28.56
CA LYS A 36 1.94 6.57 -28.03
C LYS A 36 1.77 7.55 -26.87
N TYR A 37 0.95 8.60 -27.03
CA TYR A 37 0.67 9.57 -25.99
C TYR A 37 0.11 8.90 -24.72
N ASP A 38 -0.87 8.01 -24.86
CA ASP A 38 -1.46 7.29 -23.73
C ASP A 38 -0.43 6.41 -23.00
N LEU A 39 0.45 5.75 -23.76
CA LEU A 39 1.53 4.94 -23.21
C LEU A 39 2.58 5.79 -22.49
N GLU A 40 2.98 6.92 -23.07
CA GLU A 40 3.91 7.86 -22.44
C GLU A 40 3.34 8.41 -21.13
N LYS A 41 2.05 8.79 -21.12
CA LYS A 41 1.38 9.24 -19.89
C LYS A 41 1.29 8.16 -18.83
N ARG A 42 1.04 6.90 -19.22
CA ARG A 42 1.09 5.76 -18.29
C ARG A 42 2.50 5.54 -17.75
N HIS A 43 3.51 5.64 -18.61
CA HIS A 43 4.90 5.47 -18.22
C HIS A 43 5.37 6.57 -17.25
N GLU A 44 5.01 7.83 -17.50
CA GLU A 44 5.27 8.95 -16.58
C GLU A 44 4.68 8.69 -15.19
N ARG A 45 3.44 8.19 -15.12
CA ARG A 45 2.79 7.83 -13.85
C ARG A 45 3.55 6.71 -13.13
N GLN A 46 3.93 5.66 -13.85
CA GLN A 46 4.70 4.55 -13.28
C GLN A 46 6.06 5.02 -12.75
N LEU A 47 6.74 5.94 -13.45
CA LEU A 47 8.00 6.51 -12.99
C LEU A 47 7.82 7.34 -11.72
N TYR A 48 6.72 8.08 -11.60
CA TYR A 48 6.37 8.80 -10.38
C TYR A 48 6.18 7.84 -9.20
N ASP A 49 5.36 6.80 -9.39
CA ASP A 49 5.07 5.81 -8.35
C ASP A 49 6.36 5.10 -7.89
N LEU A 50 7.25 4.73 -8.81
CA LEU A 50 8.55 4.12 -8.49
C LEU A 50 9.45 5.08 -7.71
N LYS A 51 9.47 6.36 -8.07
CA LYS A 51 10.26 7.38 -7.36
C LYS A 51 9.75 7.58 -5.93
N GLU A 52 8.44 7.61 -5.74
CA GLU A 52 7.82 7.73 -4.42
C GLU A 52 8.12 6.49 -3.56
N LEU A 53 7.99 5.29 -4.13
CA LEU A 53 8.29 4.04 -3.45
C LEU A 53 9.75 4.01 -2.95
N HIS A 54 10.69 4.42 -3.80
CA HIS A 54 12.12 4.44 -3.45
C HIS A 54 12.41 5.45 -2.33
N GLU A 55 11.80 6.63 -2.35
CA GLU A 55 11.97 7.61 -1.27
C GLU A 55 11.36 7.10 0.04
N ARG A 56 10.19 6.46 -0.02
CA ARG A 56 9.55 5.84 1.15
C ARG A 56 10.41 4.71 1.73
N GLU A 57 10.97 3.86 0.88
CA GLU A 57 11.90 2.80 1.28
C GLU A 57 13.11 3.38 2.03
N LYS A 58 13.72 4.44 1.49
CA LYS A 58 14.85 5.13 2.11
C LYS A 58 14.49 5.74 3.47
N GLN A 59 13.30 6.33 3.60
CA GLN A 59 12.80 6.85 4.88
C GLN A 59 12.58 5.73 5.90
N VAL A 60 11.96 4.62 5.47
CA VAL A 60 11.76 3.44 6.33
C VAL A 60 13.09 2.87 6.79
N ALA A 61 14.09 2.77 5.90
CA ALA A 61 15.43 2.29 6.25
C ALA A 61 16.11 3.21 7.29
N ARG A 62 16.05 4.54 7.09
CA ARG A 62 16.56 5.53 8.04
C ARG A 62 15.87 5.44 9.41
N HIS A 63 14.54 5.37 9.44
CA HIS A 63 13.81 5.24 10.70
C HIS A 63 14.12 3.92 11.41
N ARG A 64 14.23 2.81 10.67
CA ARG A 64 14.64 1.50 11.22
C ARG A 64 16.05 1.52 11.79
N ALA A 65 16.97 2.28 11.19
CA ALA A 65 18.33 2.45 11.71
C ALA A 65 18.32 3.27 13.01
N LEU A 66 17.61 4.41 13.03
CA LEU A 66 17.44 5.24 14.23
C LEU A 66 16.85 4.45 15.41
N GLN A 67 15.80 3.65 15.17
CA GLN A 67 15.17 2.82 16.21
C GLN A 67 16.11 1.73 16.74
N ARG A 68 17.09 1.28 15.96
CA ARG A 68 18.12 0.32 16.38
C ARG A 68 19.36 1.00 16.98
N GLY A 69 19.38 2.32 17.10
CA GLY A 69 20.53 3.08 17.59
C GLY A 69 21.73 3.04 16.64
N LEU A 70 21.49 2.82 15.35
CA LEU A 70 22.51 2.77 14.30
C LEU A 70 22.56 4.10 13.55
N ASP A 71 23.76 4.51 13.12
CA ASP A 71 23.91 5.78 12.40
C ASP A 71 23.21 5.73 11.02
N PRO A 72 22.26 6.64 10.74
CA PRO A 72 21.44 6.58 9.52
C PRO A 72 22.24 6.73 8.23
N ASN A 73 23.38 7.41 8.28
CA ASN A 73 24.25 7.62 7.13
C ASN A 73 25.07 6.37 6.80
N GLU A 74 25.51 5.62 7.81
CA GLU A 74 26.28 4.37 7.62
C GLU A 74 25.34 3.23 7.19
N ALA A 75 24.12 3.18 7.74
CA ALA A 75 23.11 2.17 7.40
C ALA A 75 22.47 2.37 6.01
N ALA A 76 22.35 3.61 5.52
CA ALA A 76 21.77 3.89 4.20
C ALA A 76 22.78 3.82 3.04
N ALA A 77 24.08 3.94 3.33
CA ALA A 77 25.14 3.97 2.31
C ALA A 77 25.89 2.64 2.15
N SER A 78 25.88 1.78 3.16
CA SER A 78 26.59 0.49 3.12
C SER A 78 25.73 -0.61 2.48
N PRO A 79 26.24 -1.34 1.46
CA PRO A 79 25.63 -2.58 0.97
C PRO A 79 25.62 -3.71 2.03
N HIS A 80 26.44 -3.57 3.07
CA HIS A 80 26.62 -4.56 4.12
C HIS A 80 25.81 -4.18 5.36
N PRO A 81 25.32 -5.18 6.13
CA PRO A 81 24.57 -4.93 7.36
C PRO A 81 25.34 -3.99 8.30
N PRO A 82 24.64 -3.03 8.94
CA PRO A 82 25.28 -2.09 9.85
C PRO A 82 25.91 -2.82 11.04
N LYS A 83 27.05 -2.32 11.51
CA LYS A 83 27.75 -2.90 12.68
C LYS A 83 26.88 -2.77 13.91
N ILE A 84 26.49 -3.91 14.48
CA ILE A 84 25.75 -3.96 15.74
C ILE A 84 26.72 -3.99 16.92
N ASN A 85 26.44 -3.19 17.95
CA ASN A 85 27.17 -3.30 19.21
C ASN A 85 26.72 -4.58 19.93
N VAL A 86 27.61 -5.57 19.98
CA VAL A 86 27.34 -6.88 20.65
C VAL A 86 27.50 -6.82 22.17
N ALA A 87 28.17 -5.79 22.69
CA ALA A 87 28.39 -5.59 24.11
C ALA A 87 27.44 -4.53 24.65
N SER A 88 26.75 -4.86 25.74
CA SER A 88 25.89 -3.93 26.46
C SER A 88 26.75 -2.96 27.28
N LYS A 89 26.34 -1.69 27.40
CA LYS A 89 27.01 -0.75 28.34
C LYS A 89 26.95 -1.26 29.79
N PHE A 90 26.01 -2.15 30.10
CA PHE A 90 25.84 -2.78 31.41
C PHE A 90 26.79 -3.96 31.65
N ASP A 91 27.39 -4.56 30.61
CA ASP A 91 28.34 -5.67 30.78
C ASP A 91 29.61 -5.24 31.53
N ARG A 92 29.91 -3.94 31.53
CA ARG A 92 31.05 -3.34 32.23
C ARG A 92 30.71 -2.83 33.63
N GLN A 93 29.47 -2.96 34.08
CA GLN A 93 29.08 -2.49 35.39
C GLN A 93 29.56 -3.50 36.45
N PHE A 94 30.38 -3.00 37.38
CA PHE A 94 30.82 -3.81 38.53
C PHE A 94 29.59 -4.20 39.37
N ASP A 95 29.42 -5.50 39.58
CA ASP A 95 28.30 -6.05 40.34
C ASP A 95 28.31 -5.52 41.78
N ARG A 96 27.29 -4.72 42.12
CA ARG A 96 27.12 -4.09 43.42
C ARG A 96 26.58 -5.05 44.50
N ARG A 97 26.22 -6.28 44.13
CA ARG A 97 25.73 -7.30 45.06
C ARG A 97 26.84 -7.77 46.01
N SER A 98 26.46 -8.17 47.21
CA SER A 98 27.41 -8.75 48.17
C SER A 98 27.96 -10.09 47.66
N TYR A 99 29.13 -10.51 48.15
CA TYR A 99 29.72 -11.79 47.77
C TYR A 99 28.75 -12.98 48.00
N GLY A 100 27.98 -12.95 49.09
CA GLY A 100 26.98 -13.98 49.40
C GLY A 100 25.90 -14.10 48.32
N ASP A 101 25.34 -12.97 47.90
CA ASP A 101 24.30 -12.93 46.87
C ASP A 101 24.83 -13.39 45.51
N ARG A 102 26.04 -12.94 45.15
CA ARG A 102 26.72 -13.40 43.91
C ARG A 102 26.93 -14.90 43.93
N ARG A 103 27.37 -15.46 45.05
CA ARG A 103 27.58 -16.91 45.20
C ARG A 103 26.28 -17.67 44.98
N ILE A 104 25.17 -17.23 45.57
CA ILE A 104 23.86 -17.88 45.43
C ILE A 104 23.41 -17.92 43.95
N ILE A 105 23.65 -16.85 43.19
CA ILE A 105 23.27 -16.78 41.77
C ILE A 105 24.09 -17.75 40.91
N PHE A 106 25.39 -17.90 41.19
CA PHE A 106 26.24 -18.84 40.45
C PHE A 106 26.03 -20.30 40.90
N GLU A 107 25.76 -20.53 42.18
CA GLU A 107 25.50 -21.85 42.76
C GLU A 107 24.10 -22.37 42.39
N LYS A 108 23.12 -21.46 42.26
CA LYS A 108 21.73 -21.73 41.87
C LYS A 108 21.31 -20.74 40.80
N PRO A 109 21.73 -20.93 39.53
CA PRO A 109 21.34 -20.04 38.45
C PRO A 109 19.81 -20.02 38.34
N PRO A 110 19.19 -18.83 38.25
CA PRO A 110 17.75 -18.74 38.03
C PRO A 110 17.42 -19.40 36.69
N VAL A 111 16.75 -20.55 36.75
CA VAL A 111 16.26 -21.25 35.57
C VAL A 111 15.04 -20.49 35.07
N GLU A 112 15.13 -19.92 33.86
CA GLU A 112 13.97 -19.33 33.20
C GLU A 112 12.91 -20.42 33.03
N LYS A 113 11.79 -20.28 33.73
CA LYS A 113 10.66 -21.19 33.55
C LYS A 113 10.19 -21.01 32.10
N PRO A 114 10.03 -22.10 31.33
CA PRO A 114 9.47 -21.98 30.00
C PRO A 114 8.14 -21.23 30.11
N LEU A 115 7.93 -20.24 29.25
CA LEU A 115 6.66 -19.53 29.19
C LEU A 115 5.55 -20.59 29.07
N PRO A 116 4.48 -20.51 29.89
CA PRO A 116 3.39 -21.45 29.77
C PRO A 116 2.87 -21.39 28.34
N ILE A 117 2.99 -22.52 27.63
CA ILE A 117 2.46 -22.65 26.28
C ILE A 117 0.94 -22.64 26.45
N VAL A 118 0.33 -21.48 26.22
CA VAL A 118 -1.11 -21.39 26.10
C VAL A 118 -1.49 -22.12 24.82
N HIS A 119 -1.95 -23.35 24.96
CA HIS A 119 -2.64 -24.04 23.89
C HIS A 119 -3.97 -23.30 23.66
N GLY A 120 -3.93 -22.28 22.80
CA GLY A 120 -5.14 -21.61 22.37
C GLY A 120 -6.08 -22.65 21.78
N THR A 121 -7.36 -22.62 22.15
CA THR A 121 -8.37 -23.24 21.30
C THR A 121 -8.19 -22.57 19.94
N ALA A 122 -7.94 -23.32 18.86
CA ALA A 122 -7.79 -22.79 17.50
C ALA A 122 -9.03 -22.02 16.97
N ARG A 123 -9.98 -21.73 17.87
CA ARG A 123 -11.10 -20.84 17.67
C ARG A 123 -10.55 -19.42 17.51
N PRO A 124 -10.80 -18.76 16.37
CA PRO A 124 -10.42 -17.37 16.21
C PRO A 124 -11.05 -16.52 17.33
N PRO A 125 -10.43 -15.40 17.72
CA PRO A 125 -10.97 -14.49 18.73
C PRO A 125 -12.46 -14.20 18.47
N PRO A 126 -13.33 -14.14 19.49
CA PRO A 126 -14.74 -13.82 19.31
C PRO A 126 -15.00 -12.48 18.60
N GLU A 127 -14.03 -11.57 18.68
CA GLU A 127 -13.99 -10.26 17.99
C GLU A 127 -13.71 -10.39 16.48
N TRP A 128 -13.12 -11.50 16.03
CA TRP A 128 -12.80 -11.72 14.63
C TRP A 128 -14.08 -12.00 13.84
N GLY A 129 -14.53 -11.02 13.06
CA GLY A 129 -15.73 -11.11 12.23
C GLY A 129 -17.00 -10.55 12.87
N ARG A 130 -16.89 -9.86 14.02
CA ARG A 130 -17.97 -9.03 14.57
C ARG A 130 -17.71 -7.56 14.26
N THR A 131 -17.65 -7.21 12.99
CA THR A 131 -17.81 -5.83 12.56
C THR A 131 -19.30 -5.52 12.61
N GLU A 132 -19.69 -4.41 13.24
CA GLU A 132 -21.09 -3.94 13.31
C GLU A 132 -21.76 -4.04 11.93
N ASN A 133 -23.06 -4.37 11.88
CA ASN A 133 -23.77 -4.61 10.60
C ASN A 133 -23.56 -3.46 9.58
N GLU A 134 -23.41 -2.24 10.08
CA GLU A 134 -23.14 -1.05 9.28
C GLU A 134 -21.78 -1.09 8.55
N GLU A 135 -20.73 -1.62 9.18
CA GLU A 135 -19.41 -1.78 8.55
C GLU A 135 -19.44 -2.88 7.48
N LEU A 136 -20.19 -3.96 7.70
CA LEU A 136 -20.39 -5.01 6.70
C LEU A 136 -21.19 -4.51 5.49
N GLU A 137 -22.18 -3.65 5.71
CA GLU A 137 -22.92 -2.99 4.63
C GLU A 137 -22.07 -1.99 3.86
N GLN A 138 -21.22 -1.23 4.55
CA GLN A 138 -20.25 -0.34 3.89
C GLN A 138 -19.27 -1.14 3.03
N LEU A 139 -18.72 -2.25 3.53
CA LEU A 139 -17.83 -3.13 2.76
C LEU A 139 -18.55 -3.75 1.56
N ARG A 140 -19.79 -4.22 1.72
CA ARG A 140 -20.61 -4.68 0.58
C ARG A 140 -20.80 -3.59 -0.46
N LYS A 141 -21.14 -2.37 -0.03
CA LYS A 141 -21.36 -1.21 -0.90
C LYS A 141 -20.10 -0.75 -1.64
N ILE A 142 -18.93 -0.95 -1.05
CA ILE A 142 -17.63 -0.63 -1.67
C ILE A 142 -17.23 -1.69 -2.71
N ILE A 143 -17.50 -2.97 -2.43
CA ILE A 143 -17.06 -4.10 -3.27
C ILE A 143 -18.03 -4.35 -4.43
N GLU A 144 -19.32 -4.03 -4.26
CA GLU A 144 -20.31 -4.26 -5.32
C GLU A 144 -20.14 -3.24 -6.46
N PRO A 145 -19.96 -3.69 -7.73
CA PRO A 145 -19.76 -2.78 -8.85
C PRO A 145 -21.01 -1.90 -9.01
N ARG A 146 -20.81 -0.58 -9.14
CA ARG A 146 -21.91 0.38 -9.37
C ARG A 146 -22.73 -0.05 -10.58
N LYS A 147 -23.95 -0.53 -10.33
CA LYS A 147 -24.95 -0.79 -11.38
C LYS A 147 -25.53 0.55 -11.81
N TYR A 148 -25.44 0.87 -13.10
CA TYR A 148 -26.15 2.02 -13.67
C TYR A 148 -27.65 1.72 -13.63
N VAL A 149 -28.42 2.61 -12.99
CA VAL A 149 -29.89 2.57 -12.99
C VAL A 149 -30.36 3.83 -13.67
N GLU A 150 -31.17 3.69 -14.72
CA GLU A 150 -31.76 4.84 -15.42
C GLU A 150 -32.77 5.53 -14.51
N GLU A 151 -32.52 6.82 -14.24
CA GLU A 151 -33.39 7.61 -13.36
C GLU A 151 -34.67 8.01 -14.10
N ILE A 152 -35.77 7.31 -13.80
CA ILE A 152 -37.12 7.71 -14.22
C ILE A 152 -37.60 8.79 -13.26
N LYS A 153 -37.72 10.04 -13.75
CA LYS A 153 -38.19 11.20 -12.96
C LYS A 153 -39.66 11.02 -12.55
N MET A 154 -39.91 10.67 -11.30
CA MET A 154 -41.25 10.69 -10.71
C MET A 154 -41.52 12.05 -10.06
N THR A 155 -42.59 12.73 -10.49
CA THR A 155 -42.82 14.16 -10.24
C THR A 155 -43.59 14.50 -8.95
N ASN A 156 -43.79 13.57 -8.01
CA ASN A 156 -44.53 13.87 -6.77
C ASN A 156 -44.14 12.94 -5.61
N ILE A 157 -43.00 13.19 -4.97
CA ILE A 157 -42.59 12.46 -3.76
C ILE A 157 -42.61 13.44 -2.57
N ARG A 158 -43.52 13.22 -1.63
CA ARG A 158 -43.55 13.91 -0.33
C ARG A 158 -42.54 13.20 0.61
N PRO A 159 -41.73 13.94 1.39
CA PRO A 159 -40.73 13.31 2.26
C PRO A 159 -41.41 12.39 3.28
N PRO A 160 -40.82 11.20 3.57
CA PRO A 160 -41.45 10.15 4.36
C PRO A 160 -41.46 10.40 5.88
N ILE A 161 -40.98 11.56 6.33
CA ILE A 161 -40.87 11.92 7.75
C ILE A 161 -41.53 13.28 7.95
N ASP A 162 -42.52 13.33 8.84
CA ASP A 162 -43.14 14.58 9.26
C ASP A 162 -42.17 15.41 10.11
N PRO A 163 -42.09 16.74 9.93
CA PRO A 163 -41.11 17.56 10.62
C PRO A 163 -41.33 17.57 12.13
N ILE A 164 -40.30 17.19 12.88
CA ILE A 164 -40.33 17.17 14.36
C ILE A 164 -40.35 18.63 14.88
N PRO A 165 -41.29 18.99 15.77
CA PRO A 165 -41.35 20.34 16.32
C PRO A 165 -40.19 20.62 17.28
N LEU A 166 -39.66 21.84 17.23
CA LEU A 166 -38.53 22.31 18.03
C LEU A 166 -38.94 22.44 19.52
N SER A 167 -38.30 21.67 20.40
CA SER A 167 -38.39 21.87 21.85
C SER A 167 -37.13 22.56 22.38
N LEU A 168 -37.29 23.71 23.03
CA LEU A 168 -36.19 24.37 23.75
C LEU A 168 -36.20 23.95 25.22
N PRO A 169 -35.05 23.62 25.83
CA PRO A 169 -34.97 23.25 27.24
C PRO A 169 -35.23 24.46 28.14
N GLN A 170 -35.97 24.24 29.23
CA GLN A 170 -36.18 25.28 30.24
C GLN A 170 -34.91 25.49 31.07
N MET A 171 -34.57 26.76 31.30
CA MET A 171 -33.44 27.18 32.12
C MET A 171 -33.91 27.35 33.56
N ASP A 172 -33.22 26.70 34.49
CA ASP A 172 -33.25 27.00 35.93
C ASP A 172 -32.13 28.01 36.27
#